data_AF-A0A533B8K9-F1
#
_entry.id   AF-A0A533B8K9-F1
#
_cell.length_a   1.000
_cell.length_b   1.000
_cell.length_c   1.000
_cell.angle_alpha   90.00
_cell.angle_beta   90.00
_cell.angle_gamma   90.00
#
_symmetry.space_group_name_H-M   'P 1'
#
loop_
_entity.id
_entity.type
_entity.pdbx_description
1 polymer ?
#
loop_
_entity_poly.entity_id
_entity_poly.type
_entity_poly.pdbx_seq_one_letter_code
_entity_poly.pdbx_strand_id
1 'polypeptide(L)' 'MKMVLVSLMVLVVTGCTAGRWVQAGKSDLDSRRDSFDCENVIVTKHGGWQRVEPFTAAIEIRECMQVKGYHLEQN' A
#
# COMPACT_ATOMS: atom_id res chain seq x y z
N MET A 1 -11.13 -21.89 41.47
CA MET A 1 -9.70 -21.83 41.09
C MET A 1 -9.54 -22.57 39.77
N LYS A 2 -9.32 -21.82 38.69
CA LYS A 2 -8.04 -21.85 37.93
C LYS A 2 -7.85 -23.14 37.11
N MET A 3 -8.39 -23.16 35.90
CA MET A 3 -7.70 -23.63 34.69
C MET A 3 -8.27 -22.79 33.52
N VAL A 4 -7.76 -21.58 33.30
CA VAL A 4 -6.63 -21.35 32.36
C VAL A 4 -7.14 -21.67 30.94
N LEU A 5 -8.05 -20.87 30.36
CA LEU A 5 -7.76 -19.57 29.74
C LEU A 5 -6.61 -19.62 28.70
N VAL A 6 -6.45 -20.76 28.00
CA VAL A 6 -5.47 -20.94 26.92
C VAL A 6 -6.15 -21.56 25.70
N SER A 7 -7.05 -20.84 25.08
CA SER A 7 -7.50 -21.16 23.71
C SER A 7 -7.79 -19.91 22.87
N LEU A 8 -7.35 -18.74 23.35
CA LEU A 8 -7.61 -17.45 22.69
C LEU A 8 -6.30 -16.82 22.19
N MET A 9 -5.51 -17.55 21.41
CA MET A 9 -4.32 -16.95 20.79
C MET A 9 -3.85 -17.70 19.53
N VAL A 10 -4.79 -18.00 18.64
CA VAL A 10 -4.46 -18.35 17.25
C VAL A 10 -5.36 -17.52 16.32
N LEU A 11 -5.30 -16.20 16.49
CA LEU A 11 -5.60 -15.25 15.42
C LEU A 11 -4.36 -15.23 14.54
N VAL A 12 -4.24 -16.22 13.67
CA VAL A 12 -3.23 -16.21 12.60
C VAL A 12 -3.55 -15.00 11.75
N VAL A 13 -2.67 -14.03 11.85
CA VAL A 13 -2.64 -12.78 11.10
C VAL A 13 -2.56 -13.15 9.62
N THR A 14 -3.70 -13.33 8.97
CA THR A 14 -3.81 -13.31 7.51
C THR A 14 -3.75 -11.85 7.06
N GLY A 15 -2.63 -11.20 7.37
CA GLY A 15 -2.28 -9.93 6.76
C GLY A 15 -2.13 -10.20 5.27
N CYS A 16 -3.05 -9.69 4.46
CA CYS A 16 -2.85 -9.56 3.03
C CYS A 16 -1.50 -8.82 2.87
N THR A 17 -0.43 -9.51 2.48
CA THR A 17 0.89 -8.93 2.32
C THR A 17 0.90 -8.09 1.04
N ALA A 18 0.16 -6.98 1.06
CA ALA A 18 0.32 -5.94 0.06
C ALA A 18 1.77 -5.44 0.16
N GLY A 19 2.49 -5.45 -0.96
CA GLY A 19 3.89 -5.03 -1.00
C GLY A 19 4.06 -3.61 -0.43
N ARG A 20 5.23 -3.34 0.15
CA ARG A 20 5.54 -2.06 0.79
C ARG A 20 6.42 -1.20 -0.11
N TRP A 21 6.08 0.07 -0.26
CA TRP A 21 6.94 1.05 -0.92
C TRP A 21 8.06 1.49 0.02
N VAL A 22 9.30 1.28 -0.42
CA VAL A 22 10.51 1.58 0.36
C VAL A 22 11.47 2.46 -0.44
N GLN A 23 12.12 3.38 0.27
CA GLN A 23 13.15 4.28 -0.25
C GLN A 23 14.10 4.63 0.89
N ALA A 24 15.41 4.64 0.63
CA ALA A 24 16.41 4.97 1.63
C ALA A 24 16.18 6.37 2.22
N GLY A 25 16.19 6.48 3.55
CA GLY A 25 15.97 7.74 4.25
C GLY A 25 14.51 8.21 4.32
N LYS A 26 13.55 7.39 3.87
CA LYS A 26 12.12 7.66 3.99
C LYS A 26 11.46 6.73 4.99
N SER A 27 10.50 7.25 5.74
CA SER A 27 9.67 6.46 6.64
C SER A 27 8.51 5.79 5.90
N ASP A 28 7.91 4.79 6.54
CA ASP A 28 6.66 4.18 6.06
C ASP A 28 5.50 5.18 5.98
N LEU A 29 5.53 6.25 6.77
CA LEU A 29 4.53 7.32 6.69
C LEU A 29 4.73 8.16 5.43
N ASP A 30 5.98 8.47 5.09
CA ASP A 30 6.32 9.20 3.87
C ASP A 30 5.88 8.42 2.63
N SER A 31 6.16 7.11 2.59
CA SER A 31 5.80 6.28 1.43
C SER A 31 4.29 6.19 1.22
N ARG A 32 3.49 6.11 2.31
CA ARG A 32 2.02 6.15 2.22
C ARG A 32 1.51 7.49 1.73
N ARG A 33 2.09 8.58 2.23
CA ARG A 33 1.73 9.93 1.79
C ARG A 33 2.03 10.12 0.30
N ASP A 34 3.21 9.70 -0.14
CA ASP A 34 3.61 9.81 -1.55
C ASP A 34 2.75 8.91 -2.46
N SER A 35 2.37 7.72 -2.01
CA SER A 35 1.42 6.85 -2.73
C SER A 35 0.05 7.50 -2.87
N PHE A 36 -0.45 8.13 -1.81
CA PHE A 36 -1.71 8.87 -1.85
C PHE A 36 -1.65 10.08 -2.78
N ASP A 37 -0.53 10.79 -2.82
CA ASP A 37 -0.33 11.88 -3.77
C ASP A 37 -0.33 11.37 -5.22
N CYS A 38 0.34 10.23 -5.49
CA CYS A 38 0.31 9.58 -6.80
C CYS A 38 -1.11 9.17 -7.22
N GLU A 39 -1.88 8.59 -6.32
CA GLU A 39 -3.29 8.26 -6.54
C GLU A 39 -4.11 9.50 -6.92
N ASN A 40 -3.95 10.62 -6.20
CA ASN A 40 -4.67 11.86 -6.49
C ASN A 40 -4.32 12.46 -7.85
N VAL A 41 -3.06 12.38 -8.27
CA VAL A 41 -2.64 12.84 -9.60
C VAL A 41 -3.39 12.06 -10.68
N ILE A 42 -3.50 10.74 -10.53
CA ILE A 42 -4.17 9.85 -11.49
C ILE A 42 -5.68 10.14 -11.53
N VAL A 43 -6.31 10.25 -10.36
CA VAL A 43 -7.73 10.61 -10.26
C VAL A 43 -8.02 11.95 -10.94
N THR A 44 -7.15 12.94 -10.71
CA THR A 44 -7.31 14.27 -11.30
C THR A 44 -7.12 14.21 -12.83
N LYS A 45 -6.10 13.49 -13.31
CA LYS A 45 -5.81 13.30 -14.74
C LYS A 45 -6.99 12.69 -15.50
N HIS A 46 -7.63 11.66 -14.93
CA HIS A 46 -8.72 10.93 -15.59
C HIS A 46 -10.12 11.46 -15.21
N GLY A 47 -10.21 12.40 -14.26
CA GLY A 47 -11.46 13.01 -13.81
C GLY A 47 -12.31 12.08 -12.93
N GLY A 48 -11.67 11.23 -12.13
CA GLY A 48 -12.32 10.35 -11.14
C GLY A 48 -11.94 8.87 -11.29
N TRP A 49 -11.98 8.12 -10.18
CA TRP A 49 -11.69 6.68 -10.15
C TRP A 49 -12.59 5.84 -11.07
N GLN A 50 -13.86 6.25 -11.24
CA GLN A 50 -14.83 5.56 -12.10
C GLN A 50 -14.48 5.59 -13.60
N ARG A 51 -13.48 6.39 -13.99
CA ARG A 51 -13.02 6.54 -15.37
C ARG A 51 -11.65 5.91 -15.62
N VAL A 52 -11.05 5.29 -14.60
CA VAL A 52 -9.74 4.63 -14.70
C VAL A 52 -9.96 3.13 -14.65
N GLU A 53 -9.49 2.43 -15.67
CA GLU A 53 -9.44 0.98 -15.65
C GLU A 53 -8.54 0.53 -14.47
N PRO A 54 -8.96 -0.42 -13.62
CA PRO A 54 -8.21 -0.78 -12.40
C PRO A 54 -6.75 -1.19 -12.66
N PHE A 55 -6.51 -1.88 -13.78
CA PHE A 55 -5.15 -2.27 -14.17
C PHE A 55 -4.29 -1.08 -14.59
N THR A 56 -4.88 -0.12 -15.32
CA THR A 56 -4.24 1.14 -15.68
C THR A 56 -3.90 1.96 -14.45
N ALA A 57 -4.82 2.06 -13.48
CA ALA A 57 -4.57 2.73 -12.20
C ALA A 57 -3.36 2.11 -11.49
N ALA A 58 -3.32 0.78 -11.37
CA ALA A 58 -2.21 0.08 -10.71
C ALA A 58 -0.85 0.31 -11.40
N ILE A 59 -0.82 0.35 -12.73
CA ILE A 59 0.41 0.66 -13.50
C ILE A 59 0.83 2.11 -13.26
N GLU A 60 -0.07 3.07 -13.44
CA GLU A 60 0.26 4.49 -13.31
C GLU A 60 0.70 4.84 -11.87
N ILE A 61 0.08 4.24 -10.84
CA ILE A 61 0.51 4.42 -9.44
C ILE A 61 1.93 3.89 -9.24
N ARG A 62 2.22 2.68 -9.77
CA ARG A 62 3.54 2.07 -9.70
C ARG A 62 4.60 2.94 -10.38
N GLU A 63 4.33 3.41 -11.58
CA GLU A 63 5.23 4.29 -12.33
C GLU A 63 5.49 5.60 -11.57
N CYS A 64 4.44 6.21 -11.00
CA CYS A 64 4.58 7.43 -10.20
C CYS A 64 5.49 7.20 -8.97
N MET A 65 5.30 6.10 -8.25
CA MET A 65 6.14 5.75 -7.10
C MET A 65 7.59 5.47 -7.50
N GLN A 66 7.81 4.80 -8.63
CA GLN A 66 9.16 4.55 -9.16
C GLN A 66 9.88 5.84 -9.55
N VAL A 67 9.20 6.81 -10.15
CA VAL A 67 9.76 8.13 -10.48
C VAL A 67 10.16 8.90 -9.22
N LYS A 68 9.43 8.74 -8.11
CA LYS A 68 9.79 9.29 -6.80
C LYS A 68 10.98 8.59 -6.14
N GLY A 69 11.44 7.46 -6.69
CA GLY A 69 12.57 6.68 -6.19
C GLY A 69 12.18 5.56 -5.22
N TYR A 70 10.89 5.26 -5.09
CA TYR A 70 10.43 4.10 -4.33
C TYR A 70 10.52 2.82 -5.15
N HIS A 71 10.81 1.70 -4.47
CA HIS A 71 10.64 0.37 -5.03
C HIS A 71 9.66 -0.44 -4.17
N LEU A 72 8.97 -1.37 -4.80
CA LEU A 72 8.01 -2.24 -4.12
C LEU A 72 8.76 -3.45 -3.55
N GLU A 73 8.82 -3.54 -2.23
CA GLU A 73 9.31 -4.70 -1.52
C GLU A 73 8.13 -5.66 -1.28
N GLN A 74 8.22 -6.87 -1.81
CA GLN A 74 7.29 -7.95 -1.50
C GLN A 74 7.86 -8.75 -0.33
N ASN A 75 7.05 -8.91 0.73
CA ASN A 75 7.43 -9.62 1.94
C ASN A 75 7.22 -11.13 1.80
#